data_AF-A4S435-F1
#
_entry.id   AF-A4S435-F1
#
_cell.length_a   1.000
_cell.length_b   1.000
_cell.length_c   1.000
_cell.angle_alpha   90.00
_cell.angle_beta   90.00
_cell.angle_gamma   90.00
#
_symmetry.space_group_name_H-M   'P 1'
#
loop_
_entity.id
_entity.type
_entity.pdbx_description
1 polymer ?
#
loop_
_entity_poly.entity_id
_entity_poly.type
_entity_poly.pdbx_seq_one_letter_code
_entity_poly.pdbx_strand_id
1 'polypeptide(L)'
;MASCATCGTAFASRNALFRHLRRDGPCRAIDDADDASTSSMGARAGVHKTSVARAFDARARGEDGPTLAYASSGRSHKKERDMTKEEVRALNERRRKRAAIRKELRARGGDSSGTAAGDPAADLWLGGLSGSAGTMKGVRQVIWHAMPHNSDLPQPQVKFIKRRGYKVNGEWKAFAFLQCRDADEARVLQAAMNEVSVTLKDGVTSVLKARPAAYKNKTNDAKAAPAAVAPPARALPPGEHPPAREIFMAWTAKDLEQRALARGMTHAALIDEAVASNEAASYVNLRGVAVDSAATQRLKDELLRSKWPARSHRRGVKSDGYIVLKRELSPNDPYAKLKDACERLMRTVDETFPYDSLAITKNFISSAHLDKDDKSHQYSMSFGTFTGGGELCVESKDGKTRWMIDTRERLARFDGRSVHWVRGYSGDRFSVVWYVNRESYFTPQRYDVDETFVGVDSSSSRCVVQ
;
A
#
# COMPACT_ATOMS: atom_id res chain seq x y z
N MET A 1 -1.52 -35.43 -18.97
CA MET A 1 -0.26 -35.32 -18.19
C MET A 1 0.59 -34.22 -18.83
N ALA A 2 1.38 -33.49 -18.05
CA ALA A 2 2.26 -32.45 -18.59
C ALA A 2 3.71 -32.98 -18.54
N SER A 3 4.43 -32.97 -19.64
CA SER A 3 5.83 -33.38 -19.70
C SER A 3 6.78 -32.18 -19.78
N CYS A 4 7.97 -32.31 -19.21
CA CYS A 4 9.04 -31.34 -19.43
C CYS A 4 9.63 -31.54 -20.82
N ALA A 5 9.65 -30.49 -21.65
CA ALA A 5 10.23 -30.56 -22.99
C ALA A 5 11.76 -30.78 -22.98
N THR A 6 12.42 -30.52 -21.85
CA THR A 6 13.88 -30.63 -21.72
C THR A 6 14.34 -32.02 -21.27
N CYS A 7 13.61 -32.70 -20.37
CA CYS A 7 13.98 -34.03 -19.85
C CYS A 7 12.96 -35.15 -20.08
N GLY A 8 11.83 -34.86 -20.73
CA GLY A 8 10.79 -35.85 -21.01
C GLY A 8 9.99 -36.34 -19.79
N THR A 9 10.35 -35.95 -18.55
CA THR A 9 9.65 -36.41 -17.34
C THR A 9 8.18 -36.03 -17.37
N ALA A 10 7.29 -37.02 -17.20
CA ALA A 10 5.86 -36.82 -17.14
C ALA A 10 5.39 -36.46 -15.72
N PHE A 11 4.62 -35.39 -15.60
CA PHE A 11 4.09 -34.89 -14.35
C PHE A 11 2.57 -35.03 -14.29
N ALA A 12 2.08 -35.44 -13.12
CA ALA A 12 0.65 -35.59 -12.83
C ALA A 12 -0.13 -34.27 -12.93
N SER A 13 0.55 -33.10 -12.89
CA SER A 13 -0.09 -31.79 -13.07
C SER A 13 0.89 -30.73 -13.59
N ARG A 14 0.35 -29.68 -14.23
CA ARG A 14 1.13 -28.49 -14.67
C ARG A 14 1.89 -27.81 -13.51
N ASN A 15 1.34 -27.81 -12.30
CA ASN A 15 2.01 -27.23 -11.13
C ASN A 15 3.23 -28.04 -10.65
N ALA A 16 3.27 -29.34 -10.92
CA ALA A 16 4.46 -30.15 -10.66
C ALA A 16 5.55 -29.85 -11.70
N LEU A 17 5.17 -29.68 -12.98
CA LEU A 17 6.07 -29.21 -14.03
C LEU A 17 6.65 -27.82 -13.73
N PHE A 18 5.84 -26.84 -13.31
CA PHE A 18 6.35 -25.50 -12.97
C PHE A 18 7.30 -25.48 -11.78
N ARG A 19 7.14 -26.39 -10.81
CA ARG A 19 8.08 -26.53 -9.70
C ARG A 19 9.40 -27.16 -10.15
N HIS A 20 9.32 -28.14 -11.06
CA HIS A 20 10.49 -28.73 -11.69
C HIS A 20 11.31 -27.69 -12.47
N LEU A 21 10.66 -26.80 -13.23
CA LEU A 21 11.32 -25.72 -13.99
C LEU A 21 11.86 -24.56 -13.13
N ARG A 22 11.51 -24.49 -11.84
CA ARG A 22 11.89 -23.39 -10.93
C ARG A 22 13.05 -23.72 -9.99
N ARG A 23 13.53 -24.97 -9.95
CA ARG A 23 14.77 -25.32 -9.24
C ARG A 23 15.93 -25.01 -10.19
N ASP A 24 16.90 -24.24 -9.71
CA ASP A 24 18.06 -23.78 -10.49
C ASP A 24 18.84 -24.96 -11.09
N GLY A 25 19.00 -24.96 -12.42
CA GLY A 25 19.89 -25.85 -13.19
C GLY A 25 19.19 -26.67 -14.29
N PRO A 26 19.77 -26.75 -15.51
CA PRO A 26 19.21 -27.55 -16.60
C PRO A 26 19.32 -29.04 -16.25
N CYS A 27 18.30 -29.79 -16.63
CA CYS A 27 18.18 -31.24 -16.46
C CYS A 27 19.52 -31.97 -16.66
N ARG A 28 20.19 -32.37 -15.57
CA ARG A 28 21.32 -33.28 -15.64
C ARG A 28 20.82 -34.71 -15.58
N ALA A 29 21.29 -35.48 -16.56
CA ALA A 29 21.19 -36.92 -16.65
C ALA A 29 21.65 -37.58 -15.35
N ILE A 30 20.96 -38.66 -15.01
CA ILE A 30 21.36 -39.63 -14.02
C ILE A 30 22.54 -40.39 -14.62
N ASP A 31 23.68 -40.38 -13.95
CA ASP A 31 24.61 -41.50 -13.92
C ASP A 31 25.02 -41.69 -12.45
N ASP A 32 24.96 -42.95 -12.02
CA ASP A 32 25.15 -43.44 -10.66
C ASP A 32 26.58 -43.23 -10.14
N ALA A 33 26.71 -42.84 -8.86
CA ALA A 33 27.63 -43.45 -7.88
C ALA A 33 27.61 -42.69 -6.55
N ASP A 34 27.68 -43.46 -5.48
CA ASP A 34 27.63 -43.08 -4.07
C ASP A 34 28.63 -41.99 -3.67
N ASP A 35 28.19 -41.00 -2.88
CA ASP A 35 28.92 -40.68 -1.66
C ASP A 35 28.04 -40.00 -0.61
N ALA A 36 28.16 -40.51 0.62
CA ALA A 36 27.39 -40.12 1.77
C ALA A 36 27.96 -38.80 2.35
N SER A 37 27.19 -37.72 2.27
CA SER A 37 27.32 -36.62 3.23
C SER A 37 25.95 -36.03 3.56
N THR A 38 25.53 -36.30 4.79
CA THR A 38 24.36 -35.76 5.47
C THR A 38 24.48 -34.24 5.61
N SER A 39 24.07 -33.52 4.57
CA SER A 39 23.86 -32.07 4.62
C SER A 39 22.43 -31.81 5.10
N SER A 40 22.32 -31.48 6.38
CA SER A 40 21.10 -31.04 7.03
C SER A 40 20.50 -29.86 6.25
N MET A 41 19.26 -30.03 5.80
CA MET A 41 18.46 -28.97 5.21
C MET A 41 18.38 -27.80 6.21
N GLY A 42 18.94 -26.65 5.81
CA GLY A 42 18.79 -25.37 6.48
C GLY A 42 17.32 -25.01 6.63
N ALA A 43 16.76 -25.33 7.80
CA ALA A 43 15.45 -24.89 8.21
C ALA A 43 15.48 -23.35 8.30
N ARG A 44 14.63 -22.69 7.51
CA ARG A 44 14.32 -21.28 7.68
C ARG A 44 13.76 -21.06 9.08
N ALA A 45 14.60 -20.57 9.97
CA ALA A 45 14.24 -20.14 11.31
C ALA A 45 13.51 -18.78 11.18
N GLY A 46 12.21 -18.83 10.90
CA GLY A 46 11.36 -17.65 10.92
C GLY A 46 10.92 -17.38 12.36
N VAL A 47 11.61 -16.49 13.07
CA VAL A 47 11.02 -15.87 14.27
C VAL A 47 9.78 -15.10 13.80
N HIS A 48 8.59 -15.64 14.05
CA HIS A 48 7.36 -14.95 13.69
C HIS A 48 7.32 -13.58 14.38
N LYS A 49 7.09 -12.47 13.65
CA LYS A 49 6.92 -11.11 14.22
C LYS A 49 6.03 -11.06 15.48
N THR A 50 5.10 -12.01 15.61
CA THR A 50 4.24 -12.16 16.79
C THR A 50 4.96 -12.58 18.07
N SER A 51 6.06 -13.35 18.03
CA SER A 51 6.83 -13.70 19.24
C SER A 51 7.64 -12.51 19.74
N VAL A 52 8.31 -11.79 18.83
CA VAL A 52 9.05 -10.56 19.14
C VAL A 52 8.12 -9.47 19.69
N ALA A 53 6.95 -9.28 19.07
CA ALA A 53 5.94 -8.35 19.55
C ALA A 53 5.46 -8.68 20.98
N ARG A 54 5.21 -9.96 21.28
CA ARG A 54 4.81 -10.39 22.64
C ARG A 54 5.93 -10.20 23.66
N ALA A 55 7.17 -10.48 23.28
CA ALA A 55 8.32 -10.26 24.16
C ALA A 55 8.48 -8.77 24.48
N PHE A 56 8.36 -7.89 23.49
CA PHE A 56 8.35 -6.44 23.71
C PHE A 56 7.21 -6.00 24.63
N ASP A 57 5.98 -6.45 24.38
CA ASP A 57 4.81 -6.09 25.20
C ASP A 57 4.94 -6.57 26.65
N ALA A 58 5.51 -7.76 26.87
CA ALA A 58 5.77 -8.28 28.21
C ALA A 58 6.84 -7.46 28.94
N ARG A 59 7.96 -7.19 28.27
CA ARG A 59 9.07 -6.39 28.84
C ARG A 59 8.66 -4.95 29.14
N ALA A 60 7.86 -4.33 28.27
CA ALA A 60 7.29 -3.01 28.51
C ALA A 60 6.36 -2.94 29.74
N ARG A 61 5.83 -4.08 30.20
CA ARG A 61 5.02 -4.19 31.42
C ARG A 61 5.82 -4.63 32.65
N GLY A 62 7.14 -4.77 32.54
CA GLY A 62 8.00 -5.30 33.61
C GLY A 62 7.80 -6.79 33.89
N GLU A 63 7.18 -7.54 32.96
CA GLU A 63 7.02 -8.98 33.07
C GLU A 63 8.28 -9.69 32.53
N ASP A 64 8.66 -10.82 33.13
CA ASP A 64 9.59 -11.76 32.50
C ASP A 64 8.97 -12.30 31.21
N GLY A 65 9.28 -11.61 30.11
CA GLY A 65 8.79 -11.98 28.78
C GLY A 65 9.14 -13.43 28.44
N PRO A 66 8.32 -14.10 27.62
CA PRO A 66 8.59 -15.48 27.25
C PRO A 66 10.02 -15.58 26.71
N THR A 67 10.79 -16.54 27.23
CA THR A 67 12.08 -16.92 26.64
C THR A 67 11.83 -17.09 25.14
N LEU A 68 12.65 -16.45 24.30
CA LEU A 68 12.64 -16.63 22.85
C LEU A 68 13.13 -18.05 22.53
N ALA A 69 12.36 -19.05 22.94
CA ALA A 69 12.54 -20.42 22.55
C ALA A 69 12.12 -20.49 21.09
N TYR A 70 13.05 -20.91 20.24
CA TYR A 70 12.84 -21.31 18.85
C TYR A 70 11.97 -22.58 18.82
N ALA A 71 10.73 -22.49 19.29
CA ALA A 71 9.76 -23.56 19.14
C ALA A 71 9.19 -23.47 17.72
N SER A 72 9.65 -24.37 16.83
CA SER A 72 9.03 -24.61 15.54
C SER A 72 7.63 -25.18 15.73
N SER A 73 6.66 -24.34 16.11
CA SER A 73 5.26 -24.73 16.03
C SER A 73 4.82 -24.63 14.58
N GLY A 74 5.21 -25.65 13.80
CA GLY A 74 4.58 -25.95 12.52
C GLY A 74 3.11 -26.26 12.79
N ARG A 75 2.26 -25.23 12.82
CA ARG A 75 0.81 -25.42 12.80
C ARG A 75 0.43 -25.92 11.42
N SER A 76 0.49 -27.23 11.24
CA SER A 76 -0.23 -27.91 10.17
C SER A 76 -1.73 -27.67 10.41
N HIS A 77 -2.38 -26.95 9.51
CA HIS A 77 -3.83 -26.85 9.50
C HIS A 77 -4.41 -28.21 9.10
N LYS A 78 -4.81 -29.01 10.09
CA LYS A 78 -5.64 -30.21 9.86
C LYS A 78 -6.89 -29.80 9.09
N LYS A 79 -7.20 -30.49 7.99
CA LYS A 79 -8.47 -30.26 7.29
C LYS A 79 -9.60 -30.70 8.21
N GLU A 80 -10.75 -30.02 8.15
CA GLU A 80 -11.90 -30.29 9.06
C GLU A 80 -12.38 -31.75 9.01
N ARG A 81 -12.13 -32.46 7.90
CA ARG A 81 -12.40 -33.89 7.72
C ARG A 81 -11.49 -34.84 8.54
N ASP A 82 -10.31 -34.36 8.94
CA ASP A 82 -9.29 -35.14 9.65
C ASP A 82 -9.28 -34.77 11.16
N MET A 83 -10.22 -33.92 11.59
CA MET A 83 -10.34 -33.45 12.97
C MET A 83 -11.24 -34.38 13.78
N THR A 84 -10.88 -34.62 15.04
CA THR A 84 -11.74 -35.36 15.97
C THR A 84 -13.00 -34.55 16.27
N LYS A 85 -14.06 -35.21 16.75
CA LYS A 85 -15.33 -34.57 17.10
C LYS A 85 -15.15 -33.43 18.12
N GLU A 86 -14.21 -33.58 19.05
CA GLU A 86 -13.85 -32.57 20.05
C GLU A 86 -13.10 -31.39 19.43
N GLU A 87 -12.17 -31.64 18.50
CA GLU A 87 -11.46 -30.60 17.76
C GLU A 87 -12.43 -29.75 16.91
N VAL A 88 -13.39 -30.39 16.25
CA VAL A 88 -14.46 -29.70 15.49
C VAL A 88 -15.34 -28.87 16.41
N ARG A 89 -15.69 -29.39 17.60
CA ARG A 89 -16.46 -28.64 18.61
C ARG A 89 -15.72 -27.39 19.06
N ALA A 90 -14.43 -27.51 19.37
CA ALA A 90 -13.58 -26.39 19.77
C ALA A 90 -13.36 -25.36 18.63
N LEU A 91 -13.28 -25.81 17.37
CA LEU A 91 -13.21 -24.92 16.21
C LEU A 91 -14.50 -24.13 16.02
N ASN A 92 -15.65 -24.81 16.15
CA ASN A 92 -16.96 -24.17 16.03
C ASN A 92 -17.24 -23.20 17.17
N GLU A 93 -16.79 -23.49 18.39
CA GLU A 93 -16.86 -22.56 19.51
C GLU A 93 -16.02 -21.30 19.26
N ARG A 94 -14.80 -21.46 18.73
CA ARG A 94 -13.96 -20.31 18.30
C ARG A 94 -14.60 -19.50 17.18
N ARG A 95 -15.24 -20.16 16.21
CA ARG A 95 -16.00 -19.48 15.13
C ARG A 95 -17.19 -18.70 15.72
N ARG A 96 -17.93 -19.27 16.68
CA ARG A 96 -19.04 -18.61 17.38
C ARG A 96 -18.56 -17.41 18.21
N LYS A 97 -17.49 -17.54 18.99
CA LYS A 97 -16.87 -16.43 19.74
C LYS A 97 -16.44 -15.29 18.81
N ARG A 98 -15.77 -15.61 17.69
CA ARG A 98 -15.42 -14.61 16.65
C ARG A 98 -16.64 -13.95 16.01
N ALA A 99 -17.72 -14.71 15.77
CA ALA A 99 -18.96 -14.18 15.22
C ALA A 99 -19.68 -13.27 16.22
N ALA A 100 -19.68 -13.62 17.50
CA ALA A 100 -20.23 -12.80 18.59
C ALA A 100 -19.45 -11.48 18.72
N ILE A 101 -18.12 -11.53 18.75
CA ILE A 101 -17.26 -10.33 18.75
C ILE A 101 -17.56 -9.46 17.51
N ARG A 102 -17.69 -10.05 16.32
CA ARG A 102 -18.07 -9.29 15.11
C ARG A 102 -19.48 -8.68 15.21
N LYS A 103 -20.43 -9.37 15.83
CA LYS A 103 -21.80 -8.88 16.04
C LYS A 103 -21.81 -7.73 17.06
N GLU A 104 -21.02 -7.83 18.12
CA GLU A 104 -20.88 -6.79 19.14
C GLU A 104 -20.14 -5.56 18.60
N LEU A 105 -19.07 -5.76 17.82
CA LEU A 105 -18.40 -4.68 17.09
C LEU A 105 -19.35 -3.98 16.10
N ARG A 106 -20.24 -4.72 15.43
CA ARG A 106 -21.30 -4.15 14.57
C ARG A 106 -22.34 -3.35 15.37
N ALA A 107 -22.69 -3.82 16.58
CA ALA A 107 -23.66 -3.15 17.45
C ALA A 107 -23.10 -1.86 18.07
N ARG A 108 -21.79 -1.78 18.34
CA ARG A 108 -21.09 -0.59 18.86
C ARG A 108 -20.75 0.46 17.79
N GLY A 109 -21.44 0.45 16.64
CA GLY A 109 -21.19 1.39 15.54
C GLY A 109 -19.89 1.13 14.76
N GLY A 110 -19.20 0.01 15.01
CA GLY A 110 -18.04 -0.44 14.24
C GLY A 110 -18.41 -1.02 12.89
N ASP A 111 -19.30 -0.35 12.16
CA ASP A 111 -19.46 -0.60 10.75
C ASP A 111 -18.42 0.23 9.99
N SER A 112 -17.21 -0.32 9.89
CA SER A 112 -16.25 0.10 8.85
C SER A 112 -16.73 -0.26 7.43
N SER A 113 -17.96 -0.78 7.28
CA SER A 113 -18.68 -0.80 6.00
C SER A 113 -19.63 0.38 5.81
N GLY A 114 -19.66 1.32 6.76
CA GLY A 114 -20.12 2.68 6.51
C GLY A 114 -19.33 3.23 5.35
N THR A 115 -19.95 3.20 4.18
CA THR A 115 -19.61 4.06 3.05
C THR A 115 -19.57 5.48 3.60
N ALA A 116 -18.40 5.93 4.03
CA ALA A 116 -18.14 7.35 4.18
C ALA A 116 -18.52 7.94 2.83
N ALA A 117 -19.59 8.75 2.82
CA ALA A 117 -20.22 9.23 1.60
C ALA A 117 -19.12 9.89 0.75
N GLY A 118 -18.74 9.22 -0.34
CA GLY A 118 -18.14 9.95 -1.45
C GLY A 118 -19.17 10.97 -1.94
N ASP A 119 -18.71 12.04 -2.58
CA ASP A 119 -19.62 13.01 -3.18
C ASP A 119 -20.62 12.27 -4.09
N PRO A 120 -21.93 12.22 -3.73
CA PRO A 120 -22.92 11.52 -4.54
C PRO A 120 -23.02 12.09 -5.96
N ALA A 121 -22.61 13.36 -6.16
CA ALA A 121 -22.57 13.99 -7.47
C ALA A 121 -21.45 13.44 -8.37
N ALA A 122 -20.43 12.77 -7.81
CA ALA A 122 -19.38 12.09 -8.56
C ALA A 122 -19.76 10.66 -8.99
N ASP A 123 -20.90 10.14 -8.53
CA ASP A 123 -21.37 8.80 -8.85
C ASP A 123 -22.37 8.80 -10.01
N LEU A 124 -22.19 7.88 -10.96
CA LEU A 124 -23.10 7.66 -12.08
C LEU A 124 -23.78 6.29 -11.99
N TRP A 125 -25.03 6.24 -12.40
CA TRP A 125 -25.74 5.02 -12.74
C TRP A 125 -25.63 4.78 -14.24
N LEU A 126 -25.13 3.61 -14.62
CA LEU A 126 -25.03 3.15 -16.01
C LEU A 126 -25.95 1.94 -16.23
N GLY A 127 -27.06 2.13 -16.95
CA GLY A 127 -27.99 1.08 -17.35
C GLY A 127 -27.91 0.72 -18.84
N GLY A 128 -28.82 -0.15 -19.26
CA GLY A 128 -28.95 -0.58 -20.66
C GLY A 128 -28.05 -1.78 -21.03
N LEU A 129 -27.31 -2.29 -20.05
CA LEU A 129 -26.33 -3.37 -20.24
C LEU A 129 -27.05 -4.71 -20.43
N SER A 130 -26.71 -5.42 -21.52
CA SER A 130 -27.33 -6.69 -21.89
C SER A 130 -26.29 -7.81 -21.97
N GLY A 131 -26.67 -9.06 -21.73
CA GLY A 131 -25.79 -10.22 -21.92
C GLY A 131 -24.42 -10.09 -21.22
N SER A 132 -23.34 -10.15 -22.00
CA SER A 132 -21.96 -10.05 -21.53
C SER A 132 -21.57 -8.66 -21.03
N ALA A 133 -22.23 -7.61 -21.52
CA ALA A 133 -22.05 -6.23 -21.05
C ALA A 133 -22.42 -6.08 -19.57
N GLY A 134 -23.25 -6.97 -19.03
CA GLY A 134 -23.59 -7.01 -17.60
C GLY A 134 -22.51 -7.65 -16.70
N THR A 135 -21.31 -7.97 -17.19
CA THR A 135 -20.20 -8.50 -16.38
C THR A 135 -19.18 -7.41 -16.02
N MET A 136 -18.35 -7.61 -14.98
CA MET A 136 -17.26 -6.66 -14.67
C MET A 136 -16.33 -6.40 -15.86
N LYS A 137 -16.01 -7.44 -16.64
CA LYS A 137 -15.19 -7.33 -17.85
C LYS A 137 -15.93 -6.59 -18.95
N GLY A 138 -17.19 -6.95 -19.20
CA GLY A 138 -18.05 -6.33 -20.21
C GLY A 138 -18.30 -4.85 -19.94
N VAL A 139 -18.65 -4.47 -18.70
CA VAL A 139 -18.85 -3.06 -18.32
C VAL A 139 -17.59 -2.24 -18.58
N ARG A 140 -16.39 -2.75 -18.25
CA ARG A 140 -15.13 -2.04 -18.54
C ARG A 140 -14.91 -1.85 -20.05
N GLN A 141 -15.21 -2.86 -20.85
CA GLN A 141 -15.12 -2.75 -22.31
C GLN A 141 -16.15 -1.76 -22.88
N VAL A 142 -17.38 -1.78 -22.36
CA VAL A 142 -18.43 -0.84 -22.74
C VAL A 142 -18.02 0.59 -22.43
N ILE A 143 -17.50 0.84 -21.23
CA ILE A 143 -16.98 2.15 -20.82
C ILE A 143 -15.87 2.58 -21.79
N TRP A 144 -14.88 1.71 -22.03
CA TRP A 144 -13.78 1.99 -22.95
C TRP A 144 -14.26 2.42 -24.34
N HIS A 145 -15.22 1.70 -24.92
CA HIS A 145 -15.74 2.01 -26.26
C HIS A 145 -16.67 3.23 -26.31
N ALA A 146 -17.40 3.52 -25.22
CA ALA A 146 -18.31 4.66 -25.15
C ALA A 146 -17.60 5.97 -24.77
N MET A 147 -16.39 5.89 -24.20
CA MET A 147 -15.65 7.08 -23.80
C MET A 147 -15.13 7.88 -25.01
N PRO A 148 -15.06 9.21 -24.92
CA PRO A 148 -14.47 10.02 -25.98
C PRO A 148 -12.97 9.72 -26.07
N HIS A 149 -12.51 9.20 -27.22
CA HIS A 149 -11.15 8.68 -27.38
C HIS A 149 -10.05 9.77 -27.36
N ASN A 150 -10.44 11.06 -27.37
CA ASN A 150 -9.57 12.24 -27.26
C ASN A 150 -9.93 13.13 -26.05
N SER A 151 -10.54 12.56 -25.01
CA SER A 151 -10.79 13.28 -23.76
C SER A 151 -9.71 12.97 -22.73
N ASP A 152 -9.30 13.96 -21.94
CA ASP A 152 -8.42 13.79 -20.77
C ASP A 152 -9.14 13.06 -19.60
N LEU A 153 -10.27 12.40 -19.87
CA LEU A 153 -11.08 11.73 -18.87
C LEU A 153 -10.52 10.34 -18.60
N PRO A 154 -10.17 10.02 -17.35
CA PRO A 154 -9.83 8.65 -16.99
C PRO A 154 -11.09 7.77 -16.96
N GLN A 155 -10.90 6.47 -17.12
CA GLN A 155 -12.00 5.53 -16.92
C GLN A 155 -12.50 5.59 -15.46
N PRO A 156 -13.83 5.73 -15.23
CA PRO A 156 -14.38 5.72 -13.88
C PRO A 156 -14.24 4.34 -13.23
N GLN A 157 -14.25 4.32 -11.90
CA GLN A 157 -14.23 3.08 -11.14
C GLN A 157 -15.62 2.44 -11.11
N VAL A 158 -15.71 1.15 -11.47
CA VAL A 158 -16.96 0.38 -11.32
C VAL A 158 -17.11 -0.07 -9.86
N LYS A 159 -18.06 0.51 -9.12
CA LYS A 159 -18.34 0.19 -7.69
C LYS A 159 -19.10 -1.11 -7.54
N PHE A 160 -20.12 -1.28 -8.37
CA PHE A 160 -21.12 -2.34 -8.22
C PHE A 160 -21.80 -2.62 -9.55
N ILE A 161 -22.22 -3.88 -9.76
CA ILE A 161 -23.02 -4.29 -10.91
C ILE A 161 -24.15 -5.19 -10.43
N LYS A 162 -25.38 -4.92 -10.91
CA LYS A 162 -26.53 -5.82 -10.76
C LYS A 162 -26.92 -6.38 -12.13
N ARG A 163 -26.66 -7.67 -12.35
CA ARG A 163 -26.88 -8.35 -13.65
C ARG A 163 -28.35 -8.45 -14.05
N ARG A 164 -29.24 -8.66 -13.07
CA ARG A 164 -30.70 -8.65 -13.25
C ARG A 164 -31.25 -7.43 -12.53
N GLY A 165 -31.05 -6.27 -13.13
CA GLY A 165 -31.37 -4.98 -12.53
C GLY A 165 -32.85 -4.65 -12.65
N TYR A 166 -33.31 -4.49 -13.88
CA TYR A 166 -34.68 -4.10 -14.24
C TYR A 166 -35.08 -4.76 -15.56
N LYS A 167 -36.37 -4.76 -15.90
CA LYS A 167 -36.88 -5.31 -17.16
C LYS A 167 -37.21 -4.20 -18.16
N VAL A 168 -36.89 -4.45 -19.43
CA VAL A 168 -37.32 -3.65 -20.58
C VAL A 168 -37.83 -4.63 -21.63
N ASN A 169 -39.07 -4.46 -22.08
CA ASN A 169 -39.71 -5.34 -23.08
C ASN A 169 -39.59 -6.84 -22.73
N GLY A 170 -39.77 -7.19 -21.45
CA GLY A 170 -39.66 -8.57 -20.95
C GLY A 170 -38.23 -9.07 -20.69
N GLU A 171 -37.22 -8.39 -21.22
CA GLU A 171 -35.80 -8.78 -21.07
C GLU A 171 -35.17 -8.14 -19.83
N TRP A 172 -34.34 -8.90 -19.11
CA TRP A 172 -33.57 -8.38 -17.98
C TRP A 172 -32.37 -7.57 -18.45
N LYS A 173 -32.29 -6.32 -18.03
CA LYS A 173 -31.12 -5.45 -18.21
C LYS A 173 -30.33 -5.33 -16.91
N ALA A 174 -29.02 -5.28 -17.06
CA ALA A 174 -28.09 -5.00 -15.98
C ALA A 174 -27.90 -3.49 -15.81
N PHE A 175 -27.43 -3.09 -14.63
CA PHE A 175 -26.89 -1.75 -14.40
C PHE A 175 -25.64 -1.80 -13.52
N ALA A 176 -24.84 -0.74 -13.59
CA ALA A 176 -23.66 -0.53 -12.79
C ALA A 176 -23.68 0.84 -12.10
N PHE A 177 -23.01 0.95 -10.96
CA PHE A 177 -22.63 2.24 -10.38
C PHE A 177 -21.17 2.51 -10.66
N LEU A 178 -20.89 3.69 -11.20
CA LEU A 178 -19.57 4.19 -11.54
C LEU A 178 -19.20 5.33 -10.61
N GLN A 179 -17.92 5.46 -10.27
CA GLN A 179 -17.37 6.56 -9.50
C GLN A 179 -16.36 7.32 -10.33
N CYS A 180 -16.63 8.60 -10.56
CA CYS A 180 -15.68 9.54 -11.15
C CYS A 180 -14.83 10.19 -10.05
N ARG A 181 -13.80 10.96 -10.42
CA ARG A 181 -12.99 11.66 -9.42
C ARG A 181 -13.75 12.82 -8.77
N ASP A 182 -14.60 13.48 -9.54
CA ASP A 182 -15.43 14.61 -9.11
C ASP A 182 -16.75 14.69 -9.91
N ALA A 183 -17.60 15.64 -9.52
CA ALA A 183 -18.91 15.87 -10.12
C ALA A 183 -18.85 16.38 -11.57
N ASP A 184 -17.81 17.14 -11.94
CA ASP A 184 -17.64 17.63 -13.30
C ASP A 184 -17.32 16.50 -14.27
N GLU A 185 -16.42 15.58 -13.90
CA GLU A 185 -16.15 14.37 -14.67
C GLU A 185 -17.39 13.51 -14.82
N ALA A 186 -18.17 13.35 -13.74
CA ALA A 186 -19.43 12.63 -13.80
C ALA A 186 -20.41 13.27 -14.80
N ARG A 187 -20.53 14.61 -14.79
CA ARG A 187 -21.39 15.34 -15.73
C ARG A 187 -20.93 15.19 -17.18
N VAL A 188 -19.64 15.36 -17.47
CA VAL A 188 -19.09 15.21 -18.83
C VAL A 188 -19.26 13.76 -19.31
N LEU A 189 -18.96 12.78 -18.46
CA LEU A 189 -19.08 11.37 -18.82
C LEU A 189 -20.54 10.94 -18.99
N GLN A 190 -21.46 11.47 -18.18
CA GLN A 190 -22.89 11.27 -18.37
C GLN A 190 -23.34 11.74 -19.76
N ALA A 191 -22.96 12.96 -20.14
CA ALA A 191 -23.31 13.53 -21.44
C ALA A 191 -22.71 12.73 -22.59
N ALA A 192 -21.47 12.27 -22.45
CA ALA A 192 -20.78 11.49 -23.47
C ALA A 192 -21.34 10.07 -23.65
N MET A 193 -21.79 9.42 -22.58
CA MET A 193 -22.18 8.01 -22.61
C MET A 193 -23.69 7.77 -22.72
N ASN A 194 -24.53 8.76 -22.40
CA ASN A 194 -25.98 8.55 -22.43
C ASN A 194 -26.45 8.29 -23.86
N GLU A 195 -27.25 7.24 -24.05
CA GLU A 195 -27.83 6.81 -25.33
C GLU A 195 -26.81 6.32 -26.39
N VAL A 196 -25.53 6.19 -26.02
CA VAL A 196 -24.52 5.58 -26.90
C VAL A 196 -24.81 4.09 -27.08
N SER A 197 -24.73 3.62 -28.32
CA SER A 197 -24.83 2.19 -28.65
C SER A 197 -23.44 1.58 -28.72
N VAL A 198 -23.19 0.55 -27.93
CA VAL A 198 -21.92 -0.20 -27.95
C VAL A 198 -22.18 -1.65 -28.30
N THR A 199 -21.47 -2.15 -29.31
CA THR A 199 -21.47 -3.56 -29.70
C THR A 199 -20.18 -4.22 -29.23
N LEU A 200 -20.29 -5.24 -28.40
CA LEU A 200 -19.15 -6.03 -27.94
C LEU A 200 -18.78 -7.11 -28.97
N LYS A 201 -17.58 -7.69 -28.83
CA LYS A 201 -17.02 -8.69 -29.76
C LYS A 201 -17.89 -9.95 -29.93
N ASP A 202 -18.77 -10.23 -28.99
CA ASP A 202 -19.73 -11.34 -29.05
C ASP A 202 -21.04 -10.96 -29.76
N GLY A 203 -21.09 -9.79 -30.41
CA GLY A 203 -22.23 -9.30 -31.17
C GLY A 203 -23.34 -8.68 -30.32
N VAL A 204 -23.18 -8.63 -28.99
CA VAL A 204 -24.20 -8.03 -28.11
C VAL A 204 -24.13 -6.51 -28.18
N THR A 205 -25.19 -5.89 -28.69
CA THR A 205 -25.37 -4.43 -28.70
C THR A 205 -26.15 -3.97 -27.47
N SER A 206 -25.62 -2.99 -26.75
CA SER A 206 -26.28 -2.34 -25.60
C SER A 206 -26.40 -0.84 -25.84
N VAL A 207 -27.61 -0.30 -25.68
CA VAL A 207 -27.85 1.15 -25.68
C VAL A 207 -27.73 1.64 -24.25
N LEU A 208 -26.72 2.45 -23.97
CA LEU A 208 -26.37 2.87 -22.62
C LEU A 208 -27.35 3.92 -22.09
N LYS A 209 -27.59 3.89 -20.79
CA LYS A 209 -28.34 4.92 -20.08
C LYS A 209 -27.49 5.44 -18.93
N ALA A 210 -26.88 6.61 -19.09
CA ALA A 210 -26.05 7.23 -18.06
C ALA A 210 -26.84 8.31 -17.34
N ARG A 211 -26.93 8.22 -16.02
CA ARG A 211 -27.68 9.15 -15.15
C ARG A 211 -26.93 9.40 -13.85
N PRO A 212 -27.20 10.50 -13.12
CA PRO A 212 -26.70 10.68 -11.77
C PRO A 212 -27.15 9.51 -10.88
N ALA A 213 -26.27 9.04 -10.00
CA ALA A 213 -26.62 7.96 -9.08
C ALA A 213 -27.61 8.46 -8.02
N ALA A 214 -28.76 7.80 -7.91
CA ALA A 214 -29.72 8.03 -6.83
C ALA A 214 -29.62 6.91 -5.79
N TYR A 215 -29.30 7.29 -4.55
CA TYR A 215 -29.25 6.38 -3.41
C TYR A 215 -30.55 6.50 -2.61
N LYS A 216 -31.25 5.38 -2.39
CA LYS A 216 -32.33 5.35 -1.39
C LYS A 216 -31.69 5.35 -0.01
N ASN A 217 -31.58 6.53 0.61
CA ASN A 217 -31.24 6.60 2.02
C ASN A 217 -32.37 5.93 2.80
N LYS A 218 -32.08 4.84 3.52
CA LYS A 218 -32.89 4.44 4.66
C LYS A 218 -32.52 5.40 5.80
N THR A 219 -33.09 6.60 5.81
CA THR A 219 -32.97 7.50 6.94
C THR A 219 -33.74 6.89 8.11
N ASN A 220 -33.02 6.54 9.18
CA ASN A 220 -33.52 6.91 10.50
C ASN A 220 -33.25 8.41 10.61
N ASP A 221 -34.31 9.20 10.65
CA ASP A 221 -34.23 10.63 10.91
C ASP A 221 -33.67 10.86 12.31
N ALA A 222 -32.45 11.38 12.40
CA ALA A 222 -31.99 12.14 13.55
C ALA A 222 -30.90 13.11 13.09
N LYS A 223 -31.30 14.39 13.07
CA LYS A 223 -30.47 15.61 13.13
C LYS A 223 -29.00 15.34 13.48
N ALA A 224 -28.13 15.43 12.48
CA ALA A 224 -26.71 15.68 12.70
C ALA A 224 -26.30 16.80 11.74
N ALA A 225 -25.81 17.90 12.31
CA ALA A 225 -25.04 18.91 11.58
C ALA A 225 -23.95 18.21 10.74
N PRO A 226 -23.45 18.82 9.65
CA PRO A 226 -22.37 18.23 8.87
C PRO A 226 -21.19 17.94 9.81
N ALA A 227 -21.04 16.68 10.18
CA ALA A 227 -19.93 16.25 11.00
C ALA A 227 -18.68 16.52 10.17
N ALA A 228 -17.77 17.32 10.74
CA ALA A 228 -16.42 17.46 10.24
C ALA A 228 -15.91 16.06 9.88
N VAL A 229 -15.38 15.91 8.66
CA VAL A 229 -14.84 14.66 8.14
C VAL A 229 -13.93 14.08 9.21
N ALA A 230 -14.37 12.99 9.85
CA ALA A 230 -13.63 12.38 10.94
C ALA A 230 -12.21 12.06 10.43
N PRO A 231 -11.16 12.47 11.16
CA PRO A 231 -9.79 12.21 10.74
C PRO A 231 -9.58 10.71 10.54
N PRO A 232 -8.83 10.30 9.50
CA PRO A 232 -8.57 8.89 9.27
C PRO A 232 -7.89 8.26 10.49
N ALA A 233 -8.23 7.00 10.74
CA ALA A 233 -7.75 6.19 11.85
C ALA A 233 -6.23 6.39 12.12
N ARG A 234 -5.95 6.98 13.28
CA ARG A 234 -4.63 7.25 13.87
C ARG A 234 -3.79 8.29 13.11
N ALA A 235 -4.34 9.47 12.83
CA ALA A 235 -3.52 10.63 12.51
C ALA A 235 -2.64 10.94 13.74
N LEU A 236 -1.32 10.79 13.60
CA LEU A 236 -0.37 11.24 14.61
C LEU A 236 -0.56 12.74 14.83
N PRO A 237 -0.74 13.21 16.08
CA PRO A 237 -0.79 14.63 16.39
C PRO A 237 0.43 15.38 15.86
N PRO A 238 0.31 16.68 15.59
CA PRO A 238 1.42 17.48 15.11
C PRO A 238 2.65 17.34 16.01
N GLY A 239 3.76 16.92 15.41
CA GLY A 239 5.03 16.76 16.10
C GLY A 239 5.21 15.42 16.80
N GLU A 240 4.22 14.52 16.76
CA GLU A 240 4.35 13.19 17.35
C GLU A 240 5.00 12.18 16.39
N HIS A 241 5.77 11.28 16.99
CA HIS A 241 6.34 10.12 16.32
C HIS A 241 5.47 8.88 16.58
N PRO A 242 5.53 7.85 15.71
CA PRO A 242 4.99 6.55 16.06
C PRO A 242 5.63 6.03 17.37
N PRO A 243 4.91 5.23 18.17
CA PRO A 243 5.48 4.62 19.38
C PRO A 243 6.75 3.84 19.04
N ALA A 244 7.80 3.82 19.89
CA ALA A 244 9.03 3.07 19.58
C ALA A 244 8.79 1.59 19.29
N ARG A 245 7.78 0.97 19.90
CA ARG A 245 7.37 -0.39 19.55
C ARG A 245 7.04 -0.51 18.06
N GLU A 246 6.33 0.46 17.49
CA GLU A 246 5.96 0.45 16.07
C GLU A 246 7.19 0.58 15.18
N ILE A 247 8.11 1.49 15.54
CA ILE A 247 9.40 1.68 14.84
C ILE A 247 10.25 0.41 14.91
N PHE A 248 10.43 -0.17 16.10
CA PHE A 248 11.21 -1.38 16.30
C PHE A 248 10.64 -2.58 15.54
N MET A 249 9.30 -2.75 15.55
CA MET A 249 8.64 -3.87 14.87
C MET A 249 8.52 -3.69 13.35
N ALA A 250 8.79 -2.49 12.84
CA ALA A 250 8.84 -2.23 11.40
C ALA A 250 10.00 -3.00 10.75
N TRP A 251 11.15 -3.10 11.43
CA TRP A 251 12.30 -3.90 11.01
C TRP A 251 11.95 -5.38 10.77
N THR A 252 12.74 -6.05 9.94
CA THR A 252 12.61 -7.50 9.78
C THR A 252 13.31 -8.24 10.91
N ALA A 253 12.91 -9.48 11.16
CA ALA A 253 13.59 -10.33 12.16
C ALA A 253 15.08 -10.48 11.83
N LYS A 254 15.43 -10.58 10.54
CA LYS A 254 16.82 -10.65 10.07
C LYS A 254 17.61 -9.40 10.45
N ASP A 255 17.03 -8.21 10.28
CA ASP A 255 17.71 -6.96 10.63
C ASP A 255 17.94 -6.86 12.14
N LEU A 256 16.94 -7.25 12.95
CA LEU A 256 17.06 -7.26 14.41
C LEU A 256 18.08 -8.29 14.91
N GLU A 257 18.14 -9.47 14.30
CA GLU A 257 19.16 -10.49 14.57
C GLU A 257 20.57 -9.99 14.23
N GLN A 258 20.73 -9.35 13.06
CA GLN A 258 22.00 -8.73 12.67
C GLN A 258 22.40 -7.60 13.61
N ARG A 259 21.44 -6.78 14.05
CA ARG A 259 21.65 -5.71 15.03
C ARG A 259 22.10 -6.27 16.38
N ALA A 260 21.47 -7.33 16.87
CA ALA A 260 21.87 -8.01 18.10
C ALA A 260 23.28 -8.59 18.00
N LEU A 261 23.57 -9.30 16.89
CA LEU A 261 24.88 -9.90 16.64
C LEU A 261 26.00 -8.85 16.55
N ALA A 262 25.80 -7.78 15.78
CA ALA A 262 26.79 -6.71 15.61
C ALA A 262 27.12 -5.98 16.92
N ARG A 263 26.20 -6.04 17.90
CA ARG A 263 26.36 -5.42 19.22
C ARG A 263 26.81 -6.39 20.30
N GLY A 264 26.97 -7.68 19.97
CA GLY A 264 27.28 -8.72 20.97
C GLY A 264 26.19 -8.89 22.03
N MET A 265 24.93 -8.57 21.70
CA MET A 265 23.80 -8.60 22.63
C MET A 265 22.84 -9.73 22.29
N THR A 266 22.10 -10.20 23.29
CA THR A 266 20.98 -11.11 23.03
C THR A 266 19.80 -10.34 22.43
N HIS A 267 18.93 -11.04 21.71
CA HIS A 267 17.72 -10.43 21.16
C HIS A 267 16.77 -9.91 22.27
N ALA A 268 16.82 -10.51 23.47
CA ALA A 268 16.08 -10.01 24.63
C ALA A 268 16.66 -8.68 25.14
N ALA A 269 17.99 -8.58 25.27
CA ALA A 269 18.64 -7.33 25.67
C ALA A 269 18.42 -6.20 24.65
N LEU A 270 18.35 -6.52 23.35
CA LEU A 270 17.99 -5.56 22.31
C LEU A 270 16.55 -5.04 22.46
N ILE A 271 15.62 -5.90 22.86
CA ILE A 271 14.22 -5.51 23.14
C ILE A 271 14.15 -4.63 24.39
N ASP A 272 14.87 -4.99 25.46
CA ASP A 272 14.90 -4.19 26.70
C ASP A 272 15.44 -2.78 26.43
N GLU A 273 16.50 -2.67 25.64
CA GLU A 273 17.03 -1.38 25.22
C GLU A 273 16.05 -0.60 24.35
N ALA A 274 15.33 -1.26 23.44
CA ALA A 274 14.32 -0.60 22.61
C ALA A 274 13.11 -0.10 23.41
N VAL A 275 12.76 -0.79 24.50
CA VAL A 275 11.74 -0.34 25.46
C VAL A 275 12.26 0.86 26.26
N ALA A 276 13.49 0.79 26.77
CA ALA A 276 14.09 1.85 27.59
C ALA A 276 14.47 3.12 26.81
N SER A 277 14.91 2.99 25.56
CA SER A 277 15.33 4.12 24.70
C SER A 277 14.18 4.95 24.15
N ASN A 278 12.93 4.53 24.36
CA ASN A 278 11.74 5.23 23.88
C ASN A 278 11.60 6.65 24.47
N GLU A 279 12.17 6.92 25.65
CA GLU A 279 12.11 8.22 26.34
C GLU A 279 13.32 9.14 26.06
N ALA A 280 14.38 8.63 25.42
CA ALA A 280 15.65 9.36 25.30
C ALA A 280 16.21 9.44 23.86
N ALA A 281 15.50 8.92 22.86
CA ALA A 281 16.00 8.89 21.49
C ALA A 281 16.18 10.31 20.93
N SER A 282 17.43 10.74 20.77
CA SER A 282 17.78 12.00 20.14
C SER A 282 17.65 11.89 18.61
N TYR A 283 17.01 12.88 17.99
CA TYR A 283 16.94 13.01 16.55
C TYR A 283 18.05 13.93 16.02
N VAL A 284 18.65 13.53 14.91
CA VAL A 284 19.50 14.40 14.10
C VAL A 284 18.60 15.20 13.17
N ASN A 285 18.55 16.51 13.37
CA ASN A 285 17.77 17.41 12.53
C ASN A 285 18.53 17.73 11.26
N LEU A 286 17.92 17.39 10.14
CA LEU A 286 18.46 17.60 8.81
C LEU A 286 17.46 18.38 7.96
N ARG A 287 17.97 18.99 6.90
CA ARG A 287 17.16 19.71 5.91
C ARG A 287 17.53 19.24 4.52
N GLY A 288 16.51 18.93 3.72
CA GLY A 288 16.71 18.60 2.31
C GLY A 288 17.36 19.77 1.54
N VAL A 289 17.94 19.44 0.41
CA VAL A 289 18.56 20.42 -0.49
C VAL A 289 17.48 21.13 -1.29
N ALA A 290 17.59 22.46 -1.36
CA ALA A 290 16.82 23.25 -2.30
C ALA A 290 17.36 22.98 -3.70
N VAL A 291 16.49 22.57 -4.61
CA VAL A 291 16.82 22.29 -6.01
C VAL A 291 16.31 23.43 -6.89
N ASP A 292 16.33 23.28 -8.21
CA ASP A 292 15.82 24.30 -9.13
C ASP A 292 14.42 24.79 -8.73
N SER A 293 14.30 26.11 -8.49
CA SER A 293 13.08 26.75 -8.02
C SER A 293 11.98 26.71 -9.06
N ALA A 294 12.33 26.79 -10.35
CA ALA A 294 11.36 26.74 -11.44
C ALA A 294 10.76 25.32 -11.58
N ALA A 295 11.59 24.28 -11.55
CA ALA A 295 11.12 22.89 -11.52
C ALA A 295 10.30 22.58 -10.25
N THR A 296 10.73 23.07 -9.10
CA THR A 296 10.04 22.91 -7.81
C THR A 296 8.63 23.52 -7.85
N GLN A 297 8.52 24.77 -8.31
CA GLN A 297 7.23 25.45 -8.42
C GLN A 297 6.30 24.76 -9.43
N ARG A 298 6.84 24.32 -10.57
CA ARG A 298 6.06 23.56 -11.57
C ARG A 298 5.50 22.27 -10.97
N LEU A 299 6.29 21.52 -10.23
CA LEU A 299 5.83 20.29 -9.58
C LEU A 299 4.74 20.59 -8.55
N LYS A 300 4.90 21.63 -7.74
CA LYS A 300 3.88 22.10 -6.80
C LYS A 300 2.56 22.45 -7.51
N ASP A 301 2.62 23.19 -8.61
CA ASP A 301 1.43 23.59 -9.38
C ASP A 301 0.73 22.38 -10.01
N GLU A 302 1.48 21.38 -10.49
CA GLU A 302 0.89 20.14 -11.01
C GLU A 302 0.28 19.28 -9.90
N LEU A 303 0.89 19.22 -8.70
CA LEU A 303 0.32 18.52 -7.54
C LEU A 303 -1.01 19.13 -7.10
N LEU A 304 -1.11 20.46 -7.10
CA LEU A 304 -2.33 21.19 -6.74
C LEU A 304 -3.44 21.04 -7.78
N ARG A 305 -3.09 21.02 -9.07
CA ARG A 305 -4.04 20.84 -10.18
C ARG A 305 -4.47 19.38 -10.39
N SER A 306 -3.64 18.43 -10.00
CA SER A 306 -3.88 17.01 -10.24
C SER A 306 -5.11 16.50 -9.49
N LYS A 307 -6.02 15.89 -10.25
CA LYS A 307 -7.20 15.23 -9.70
C LYS A 307 -6.83 13.86 -9.13
N TRP A 308 -7.17 13.66 -7.86
CA TRP A 308 -6.87 12.43 -7.13
C TRP A 308 -7.82 11.30 -7.55
N PRO A 309 -7.35 10.04 -7.59
CA PRO A 309 -8.21 8.91 -7.92
C PRO A 309 -9.42 8.84 -6.99
N ALA A 310 -10.53 8.33 -7.55
CA ALA A 310 -11.70 7.99 -6.75
C ALA A 310 -11.36 7.00 -5.63
N ARG A 311 -12.08 7.12 -4.52
CA ARG A 311 -12.00 6.25 -3.34
C ARG A 311 -12.13 4.77 -3.71
N SER A 312 -11.05 4.00 -3.57
CA SER A 312 -11.14 2.56 -3.73
C SER A 312 -11.98 1.95 -2.61
N HIS A 313 -13.20 1.50 -2.93
CA HIS A 313 -14.08 0.79 -2.00
C HIS A 313 -13.62 -0.65 -1.65
N ARG A 314 -12.36 -1.03 -1.93
CA ARG A 314 -11.84 -2.34 -1.54
C ARG A 314 -11.73 -2.42 -0.02
N ARG A 315 -12.39 -3.42 0.56
CA ARG A 315 -12.36 -3.70 1.99
C ARG A 315 -10.92 -3.86 2.48
N GLY A 316 -10.46 -2.92 3.30
CA GLY A 316 -9.12 -2.93 3.92
C GLY A 316 -8.03 -2.17 3.16
N VAL A 317 -8.32 -1.51 2.03
CA VAL A 317 -7.36 -0.66 1.31
C VAL A 317 -7.90 0.76 1.29
N LYS A 318 -7.33 1.65 2.12
CA LYS A 318 -7.56 3.10 2.04
C LYS A 318 -6.49 3.70 1.14
N SER A 319 -6.85 4.07 -0.09
CA SER A 319 -5.96 4.73 -1.05
C SER A 319 -6.23 6.24 -1.16
N ASP A 320 -6.95 6.81 -0.20
CA ASP A 320 -7.28 8.23 -0.18
C ASP A 320 -5.99 9.03 -0.07
N GLY A 321 -5.78 9.95 -1.02
CA GLY A 321 -4.56 10.74 -1.02
C GLY A 321 -3.29 9.90 -1.27
N TYR A 322 -3.37 8.77 -1.98
CA TYR A 322 -2.21 7.97 -2.31
C TYR A 322 -2.26 7.46 -3.76
N ILE A 323 -1.25 7.78 -4.55
CA ILE A 323 -1.12 7.42 -5.97
C ILE A 323 0.25 6.77 -6.18
N VAL A 324 0.26 5.61 -6.83
CA VAL A 324 1.49 5.00 -7.36
C VAL A 324 1.47 5.13 -8.87
N LEU A 325 2.51 5.73 -9.43
CA LEU A 325 2.68 5.92 -10.87
C LEU A 325 3.94 5.22 -11.35
N LYS A 326 3.87 4.57 -12.52
CA LYS A 326 5.08 4.16 -13.24
C LYS A 326 5.69 5.35 -13.97
N ARG A 327 7.02 5.37 -14.10
CA ARG A 327 7.72 6.45 -14.84
C ARG A 327 7.26 6.53 -16.29
N GLU A 328 7.12 5.38 -16.94
CA GLU A 328 6.65 5.28 -18.32
C GLU A 328 5.22 5.85 -18.46
N LEU A 329 4.98 6.56 -19.57
CA LEU A 329 3.67 7.09 -19.93
C LEU A 329 2.83 6.00 -20.59
N SER A 330 1.58 5.86 -20.15
CA SER A 330 0.58 5.09 -20.89
C SER A 330 -0.11 5.97 -21.92
N PRO A 331 -0.73 5.39 -22.97
CA PRO A 331 -1.67 6.13 -23.81
C PRO A 331 -2.77 6.78 -22.94
N ASN A 332 -3.03 8.08 -23.13
CA ASN A 332 -3.99 8.88 -22.37
C ASN A 332 -3.76 8.89 -20.85
N ASP A 333 -2.49 8.98 -20.43
CA ASP A 333 -2.11 9.04 -19.01
C ASP A 333 -2.66 10.31 -18.32
N PRO A 334 -3.60 10.19 -17.37
CA PRO A 334 -4.21 11.34 -16.70
C PRO A 334 -3.22 12.11 -15.80
N TYR A 335 -2.02 11.57 -15.58
CA TYR A 335 -0.95 12.16 -14.77
C TYR A 335 0.27 12.53 -15.61
N ALA A 336 0.15 12.59 -16.95
CA ALA A 336 1.28 12.90 -17.84
C ALA A 336 2.03 14.19 -17.46
N LYS A 337 1.31 15.28 -17.17
CA LYS A 337 1.91 16.56 -16.77
C LYS A 337 2.61 16.49 -15.42
N LEU A 338 2.03 15.77 -14.45
CA LEU A 338 2.64 15.53 -13.15
C LEU A 338 3.93 14.70 -13.28
N LYS A 339 3.90 13.65 -14.11
CA LYS A 339 5.09 12.83 -14.42
C LYS A 339 6.19 13.63 -15.10
N ASP A 340 5.85 14.49 -16.08
CA ASP A 340 6.80 15.39 -16.73
C ASP A 340 7.44 16.36 -15.73
N ALA A 341 6.65 16.95 -14.82
CA ALA A 341 7.19 17.80 -13.76
C ALA A 341 8.15 17.04 -12.82
N CYS A 342 7.81 15.81 -12.43
CA CYS A 342 8.69 14.95 -11.64
C CYS A 342 10.00 14.59 -12.39
N GLU A 343 9.92 14.28 -13.68
CA GLU A 343 11.07 13.95 -14.52
C GLU A 343 12.00 15.16 -14.68
N ARG A 344 11.44 16.34 -14.96
CA ARG A 344 12.23 17.58 -15.08
C ARG A 344 12.96 17.92 -13.79
N LEU A 345 12.30 17.80 -12.64
CA LEU A 345 12.96 18.01 -11.35
C LEU A 345 14.07 16.99 -11.12
N MET A 346 13.83 15.70 -11.39
CA MET A 346 14.87 14.69 -11.19
C MET A 346 16.09 14.91 -12.09
N ARG A 347 15.90 15.36 -13.34
CA ARG A 347 17.00 15.69 -14.26
C ARG A 347 17.92 16.80 -13.79
N THR A 348 17.41 17.76 -13.00
CA THR A 348 18.26 18.82 -12.44
C THR A 348 19.09 18.36 -11.25
N VAL A 349 18.78 17.19 -10.69
CA VAL A 349 19.39 16.64 -9.47
C VAL A 349 20.29 15.46 -9.76
N ASP A 350 19.74 14.44 -10.44
CA ASP A 350 20.42 13.22 -10.82
C ASP A 350 19.77 12.68 -12.11
N GLU A 351 20.29 13.12 -13.26
CA GLU A 351 19.83 12.68 -14.57
C GLU A 351 19.98 11.17 -14.77
N THR A 352 20.92 10.53 -14.06
CA THR A 352 21.22 9.11 -14.19
C THR A 352 20.38 8.22 -13.28
N PHE A 353 19.62 8.81 -12.34
CA PHE A 353 18.84 8.05 -11.38
C PHE A 353 17.74 7.22 -12.09
N PRO A 354 17.79 5.89 -12.02
CA PRO A 354 16.95 5.03 -12.84
C PRO A 354 15.61 4.73 -12.15
N TYR A 355 14.96 5.74 -11.56
CA TYR A 355 13.64 5.54 -10.96
C TYR A 355 12.67 4.97 -11.99
N ASP A 356 11.81 4.06 -11.54
CA ASP A 356 10.79 3.43 -12.39
C ASP A 356 9.37 3.66 -11.86
N SER A 357 9.27 4.19 -10.64
CA SER A 357 8.02 4.40 -9.94
C SER A 357 8.06 5.69 -9.11
N LEU A 358 6.88 6.28 -8.94
CA LEU A 358 6.61 7.44 -8.12
C LEU A 358 5.52 7.08 -7.10
N ALA A 359 5.70 7.46 -5.85
CA ALA A 359 4.64 7.46 -4.85
C ALA A 359 4.29 8.91 -4.52
N ILE A 360 3.04 9.28 -4.77
CA ILE A 360 2.54 10.64 -4.62
C ILE A 360 1.42 10.60 -3.60
N THR A 361 1.54 11.39 -2.54
CA THR A 361 0.60 11.35 -1.43
C THR A 361 0.08 12.73 -1.05
N LYS A 362 -1.16 12.80 -0.57
CA LYS A 362 -1.81 14.01 -0.04
C LYS A 362 -2.43 13.69 1.32
N ASN A 363 -2.08 14.49 2.33
CA ASN A 363 -2.58 14.39 3.70
C ASN A 363 -2.45 12.96 4.27
N PHE A 364 -1.39 12.28 3.85
CA PHE A 364 -1.03 10.94 4.27
C PHE A 364 0.13 11.03 5.27
N ILE A 365 -0.01 10.33 6.39
CA ILE A 365 1.05 10.13 7.38
C ILE A 365 1.44 8.66 7.27
N SER A 366 2.64 8.38 6.78
CA SER A 366 3.11 6.99 6.69
C SER A 366 3.53 6.49 8.06
N SER A 367 3.03 5.30 8.44
CA SER A 367 3.48 4.56 9.63
C SER A 367 4.92 4.11 9.49
N ALA A 368 5.58 3.68 10.57
CA ALA A 368 6.91 3.08 10.47
C ALA A 368 6.89 1.80 9.61
N HIS A 369 7.70 1.78 8.55
CA HIS A 369 7.72 0.69 7.58
C HIS A 369 9.05 0.61 6.82
N LEU A 370 9.19 -0.48 6.05
CA LEU A 370 10.27 -0.75 5.11
C LEU A 370 9.67 -0.92 3.72
N ASP A 371 10.30 -0.34 2.70
CA ASP A 371 9.96 -0.58 1.31
C ASP A 371 10.74 -1.80 0.79
N LYS A 372 10.20 -2.99 1.09
CA LYS A 372 10.87 -4.27 0.82
C LYS A 372 11.13 -4.57 -0.65
N ASP A 373 10.38 -3.91 -1.54
CA ASP A 373 10.47 -4.11 -2.98
C ASP A 373 11.48 -3.15 -3.62
N ASP A 374 12.03 -2.20 -2.85
CA ASP A 374 13.05 -1.28 -3.32
C ASP A 374 14.33 -2.01 -3.72
N LYS A 375 14.92 -1.52 -4.81
CA LYS A 375 16.17 -2.01 -5.37
C LYS A 375 17.30 -1.00 -5.26
N SER A 376 16.99 0.26 -5.02
CA SER A 376 17.97 1.33 -4.82
C SER A 376 17.48 2.27 -3.73
N HIS A 377 18.27 3.30 -3.44
CA HIS A 377 17.84 4.44 -2.63
C HIS A 377 16.65 5.18 -3.28
N GLN A 378 16.02 6.06 -2.51
CA GLN A 378 14.90 6.89 -2.91
C GLN A 378 15.25 8.38 -2.81
N TYR A 379 14.48 9.20 -3.52
CA TYR A 379 14.40 10.64 -3.28
C TYR A 379 13.01 11.00 -2.77
N SER A 380 12.91 11.95 -1.84
CA SER A 380 11.63 12.41 -1.29
C SER A 380 11.59 13.92 -1.12
N MET A 381 10.45 14.51 -1.46
CA MET A 381 10.16 15.94 -1.34
C MET A 381 8.71 16.13 -0.90
N SER A 382 8.45 17.12 -0.06
CA SER A 382 7.10 17.48 0.37
C SER A 382 6.74 18.92 0.04
N PHE A 383 5.44 19.20 -0.06
CA PHE A 383 4.89 20.49 -0.48
C PHE A 383 3.64 20.81 0.34
N GLY A 384 3.21 22.06 0.29
CA GLY A 384 1.97 22.53 0.90
C GLY A 384 2.20 23.46 2.08
N THR A 385 1.16 23.66 2.89
CA THR A 385 1.11 24.66 3.97
C THR A 385 1.18 24.01 5.35
N PHE A 386 1.64 22.77 5.43
CA PHE A 386 1.66 21.99 6.66
C PHE A 386 2.66 22.53 7.69
N THR A 387 2.31 22.40 8.97
CA THR A 387 3.06 22.91 10.12
C THR A 387 3.06 21.93 11.28
N GLY A 388 3.88 22.22 12.31
CA GLY A 388 3.96 21.42 13.54
C GLY A 388 4.66 20.07 13.38
N GLY A 389 5.15 19.73 12.19
CA GLY A 389 5.90 18.52 11.91
C GLY A 389 5.93 18.19 10.41
N GLY A 390 5.73 16.93 10.06
CA GLY A 390 5.65 16.45 8.66
C GLY A 390 7.00 16.14 8.02
N GLU A 391 8.06 16.13 8.83
CA GLU A 391 9.39 15.67 8.45
C GLU A 391 9.37 14.20 8.06
N LEU A 392 10.25 13.84 7.12
CA LEU A 392 10.59 12.45 6.84
C LEU A 392 11.55 11.98 7.93
N CYS A 393 11.18 10.94 8.66
CA CYS A 393 12.02 10.35 9.68
C CYS A 393 12.55 8.99 9.22
N VAL A 394 13.83 8.74 9.49
CA VAL A 394 14.50 7.48 9.16
C VAL A 394 15.24 6.98 10.40
N GLU A 395 15.07 5.70 10.75
CA GLU A 395 15.93 5.02 11.72
C GLU A 395 17.03 4.27 10.98
N SER A 396 18.26 4.44 11.48
CA SER A 396 19.43 3.69 11.02
C SER A 396 19.25 2.18 11.20
N LYS A 397 19.90 1.40 10.34
CA LYS A 397 19.84 -0.07 10.41
C LYS A 397 20.37 -0.63 11.73
N ASP A 398 21.32 0.04 12.38
CA ASP A 398 21.82 -0.34 13.70
C ASP A 398 20.99 0.19 14.88
N GLY A 399 20.04 1.10 14.61
CA GLY A 399 19.08 1.64 15.57
C GLY A 399 19.63 2.76 16.44
N LYS A 400 20.86 3.21 16.19
CA LYS A 400 21.53 4.20 17.05
C LYS A 400 21.18 5.62 16.68
N THR A 401 20.99 5.86 15.39
CA THR A 401 20.67 7.19 14.85
C THR A 401 19.26 7.20 14.30
N ARG A 402 18.53 8.28 14.60
CA ARG A 402 17.29 8.65 13.94
C ARG A 402 17.45 10.03 13.33
N TRP A 403 17.15 10.16 12.06
CA TRP A 403 17.15 11.44 11.37
C TRP A 403 15.73 11.97 11.25
N MET A 404 15.58 13.28 11.37
CA MET A 404 14.36 14.01 11.10
C MET A 404 14.67 15.04 10.01
N ILE A 405 14.15 14.81 8.81
CA ILE A 405 14.51 15.55 7.60
C ILE A 405 13.36 16.46 7.18
N ASP A 406 13.59 17.78 7.23
CA ASP A 406 12.67 18.76 6.63
C ASP A 406 12.75 18.68 5.11
N THR A 407 11.67 18.20 4.50
CA THR A 407 11.51 18.03 3.04
C THR A 407 10.59 19.08 2.42
N ARG A 408 10.19 20.13 3.17
CA ARG A 408 9.31 21.21 2.67
C ARG A 408 10.00 21.95 1.53
N GLU A 409 9.51 21.72 0.31
CA GLU A 409 10.05 22.20 -0.96
C GLU A 409 11.55 21.92 -1.09
N ARG A 410 11.99 20.78 -0.53
CA ARG A 410 13.39 20.38 -0.41
C ARG A 410 13.54 18.89 -0.60
N LEU A 411 14.54 18.49 -1.37
CA LEU A 411 14.76 17.10 -1.74
C LEU A 411 15.70 16.42 -0.75
N ALA A 412 15.33 15.23 -0.29
CA ALA A 412 16.17 14.37 0.54
C ALA A 412 16.48 13.06 -0.19
N ARG A 413 17.67 12.49 0.06
CA ARG A 413 18.10 11.18 -0.44
C ARG A 413 18.29 10.23 0.74
N PHE A 414 17.59 9.11 0.71
CA PHE A 414 17.58 8.12 1.78
C PHE A 414 17.32 6.73 1.20
N ASP A 415 17.55 5.67 1.96
CA ASP A 415 17.27 4.31 1.50
C ASP A 415 15.95 3.81 2.09
N GLY A 416 14.95 3.57 1.24
CA GLY A 416 13.62 3.08 1.65
C GLY A 416 13.65 1.67 2.26
N ARG A 417 14.77 0.95 2.12
CA ARG A 417 15.05 -0.33 2.79
C ARG A 417 15.47 -0.15 4.25
N SER A 418 15.51 1.09 4.75
CA SER A 418 15.59 1.42 6.17
C SER A 418 14.23 1.83 6.72
N VAL A 419 14.01 1.61 8.02
CA VAL A 419 12.72 1.95 8.63
C VAL A 419 12.52 3.45 8.58
N HIS A 420 11.41 3.87 8.00
CA HIS A 420 11.07 5.28 7.87
C HIS A 420 9.58 5.54 8.05
N TRP A 421 9.24 6.79 8.39
CA TRP A 421 7.88 7.27 8.64
C TRP A 421 7.77 8.78 8.41
N VAL A 422 6.55 9.30 8.48
CA VAL A 422 6.30 10.75 8.49
C VAL A 422 5.85 11.16 9.87
N ARG A 423 6.49 12.17 10.46
CA ARG A 423 6.09 12.75 11.75
C ARG A 423 4.72 13.42 11.63
N GLY A 424 3.90 13.40 12.68
CA GLY A 424 2.57 14.00 12.64
C GLY A 424 2.61 15.50 12.31
N TYR A 425 1.58 16.01 11.63
CA TYR A 425 1.49 17.41 11.19
C TYR A 425 0.04 17.87 11.10
N SER A 426 -0.13 19.19 11.01
CA SER A 426 -1.40 19.85 10.66
C SER A 426 -1.30 20.53 9.30
N GLY A 427 -2.42 20.68 8.60
CA GLY A 427 -2.51 21.38 7.31
C GLY A 427 -2.41 20.46 6.09
N ASP A 428 -2.30 21.07 4.92
CA ASP A 428 -2.21 20.33 3.64
C ASP A 428 -0.76 19.98 3.31
N ARG A 429 -0.49 18.68 3.19
CA ARG A 429 0.82 18.14 2.80
C ARG A 429 0.69 17.26 1.58
N PHE A 430 1.49 17.57 0.58
CA PHE A 430 1.76 16.68 -0.54
C PHE A 430 3.16 16.12 -0.40
N SER A 431 3.43 14.93 -0.93
CA SER A 431 4.79 14.48 -1.15
C SER A 431 4.93 13.63 -2.39
N VAL A 432 6.13 13.64 -2.94
CA VAL A 432 6.56 12.83 -4.07
C VAL A 432 7.79 12.05 -3.63
N VAL A 433 7.76 10.74 -3.89
CA VAL A 433 8.88 9.84 -3.66
C VAL A 433 9.24 9.19 -4.99
N TRP A 434 10.50 9.29 -5.40
CA TRP A 434 11.06 8.61 -6.57
C TRP A 434 11.80 7.37 -6.10
N TYR A 435 11.41 6.21 -6.62
CA TYR A 435 11.96 4.93 -6.16
C TYR A 435 12.11 3.90 -7.29
N VAL A 436 12.84 2.83 -7.00
CA VAL A 436 13.25 1.81 -7.97
C VAL A 436 12.78 0.44 -7.49
N ASN A 437 11.98 -0.25 -8.30
CA ASN A 437 11.54 -1.63 -8.02
C ASN A 437 12.12 -2.65 -9.01
N ARG A 438 12.71 -2.20 -10.12
CA ARG A 438 13.32 -3.08 -11.14
C ARG A 438 14.65 -3.63 -10.62
N GLU A 439 14.74 -4.96 -10.60
CA GLU A 439 15.95 -5.68 -10.15
C GLU A 439 17.21 -5.30 -10.94
N SER A 440 17.06 -4.99 -12.23
CA SER A 440 18.17 -4.58 -13.10
C SER A 440 18.88 -3.29 -12.64
N TYR A 441 18.25 -2.51 -11.77
CA TYR A 441 18.77 -1.27 -11.21
C TYR A 441 19.12 -1.42 -9.72
N PHE A 442 19.35 -2.65 -9.27
CA PHE A 442 19.73 -2.91 -7.89
C PHE A 442 21.05 -2.22 -7.54
N THR A 443 21.05 -1.50 -6.42
CA THR A 443 22.25 -1.02 -5.74
C THR A 443 22.29 -1.55 -4.32
N PRO A 444 23.47 -1.93 -3.78
CA PRO A 444 23.58 -2.24 -2.36
C PRO A 444 23.27 -0.99 -1.53
N GLN A 445 22.67 -1.21 -0.36
CA GLN A 445 22.44 -0.15 0.62
C GLN A 445 23.79 0.33 1.16
N ARG A 446 24.14 1.60 0.92
CA ARG A 446 25.39 2.23 1.39
C ARG A 446 25.19 3.17 2.57
N TYR A 447 23.98 3.69 2.74
CA TYR A 447 23.56 4.61 3.79
C TYR A 447 22.09 4.38 4.12
N ASP A 448 21.65 4.82 5.29
CA ASP A 448 20.22 4.93 5.63
C ASP A 448 19.66 6.29 5.18
N VAL A 449 20.43 7.35 5.45
CA VAL A 449 20.23 8.72 4.95
C VAL A 449 21.56 9.18 4.35
N ASP A 450 21.52 9.82 3.18
CA ASP A 450 22.73 10.38 2.61
C ASP A 450 23.00 11.77 3.19
N GLU A 451 23.77 11.81 4.29
CA GLU A 451 24.15 13.04 4.99
C GLU A 451 24.98 14.00 4.12
N THR A 452 25.57 13.54 3.01
CA THR A 452 26.28 14.43 2.07
C THR A 452 25.33 15.14 1.09
N PHE A 453 24.12 14.61 0.93
CA PHE A 453 23.07 15.18 0.08
C PHE A 453 22.09 16.08 0.85
N VAL A 454 22.17 16.13 2.18
CA VAL A 454 21.29 16.94 3.04
C VAL A 454 22.11 17.86 3.93
N GLY A 455 21.55 19.00 4.31
CA GLY A 455 22.21 19.94 5.20
C GLY A 455 21.94 19.61 6.67
N VAL A 456 22.93 19.82 7.53
CA VAL A 456 22.74 19.85 8.99
C VAL A 456 22.17 21.23 9.36
N ASP A 457 21.09 21.26 10.14
CA ASP A 457 20.56 22.53 10.63
C ASP A 457 21.48 23.09 11.73
N SER A 458 22.20 24.17 11.43
CA SER A 458 23.11 24.84 12.38
C SER A 458 22.39 25.47 13.58
N SER A 459 21.04 25.47 13.60
CA SER A 459 20.24 25.96 14.73
C SER A 459 19.84 24.88 15.75
N SER A 460 20.23 23.61 15.57
CA SER A 460 19.69 22.51 16.36
C SER A 460 20.46 22.22 17.66
N SER A 461 19.86 22.61 18.80
CA SER A 461 19.95 21.82 20.03
C SER A 461 19.37 20.42 19.76
N ARG A 462 19.96 19.38 20.38
CA ARG A 462 19.40 18.02 20.35
C ARG A 462 17.98 18.09 20.91
N CYS A 463 16.97 17.79 20.10
CA CYS A 463 15.60 17.67 20.59
C CYS A 463 15.50 16.33 21.32
N VAL A 464 15.44 16.37 22.65
CA VAL A 464 15.11 15.22 23.48
C VAL A 464 13.58 15.13 23.49
N VAL A 465 13.05 14.00 23.07
CA VAL A 465 11.61 13.72 23.16
C VAL A 465 11.26 13.70 24.66
N GLN A 466 10.40 14.62 25.12
CA GLN A 466 9.77 14.55 26.44
C GLN A 466 8.47 13.75 26.36
#